data_AF-A0A377IUY5-F1
#
_entry.id   AF-A0A377IUY5-F1
#
_cell.length_a   1.000
_cell.length_b   1.000
_cell.length_c   1.000
_cell.angle_alpha   90.00
_cell.angle_beta   90.00
_cell.angle_gamma   90.00
#
_symmetry.space_group_name_H-M   'P 1'
#
loop_
_entity.id
_entity.type
_entity.pdbx_description
1 polymer ?
#
loop_
_entity_poly.entity_id
_entity_poly.type
_entity_poly.pdbx_seq_one_letter_code
_entity_poly.pdbx_strand_id
1 'polypeptide(L)'
;MGLLISSNAQANYNLAKSSLDEIHRDAQIELNKAIESGKKARPNLAKLTPFLPYILNGVKDFNSLSQQEQFSLLGNRLLMISNSSDPRLQGFKSLFQSQKVDIGETAKDLIISSTHYKLFEKLRKFEENNMSYLSDIQHGPNLIASQYAELQFNLHMLNKMNKFQSGAYADLVNTSLYEKEVNVKMPYLVVGYQYQIGNNMKLGTFANFAVDSISRNSKYSKDDEAIGIGFNASYKWGASTIALLTNIIRHNQSFTANQSEIFTVYPPTARYHLYSGNVTFKADYAYQTTAALSLTPGLTYQYNYTQGKEVETNYLGADFTSP
;
A
#
# COMPACT_ATOMS: atom_id res chain seq x y z
N MET A 1 -4.74 -1.68 27.36
CA MET A 1 -5.46 -2.42 26.30
C MET A 1 -4.60 -2.38 25.05
N GLY A 2 -3.86 -3.45 24.78
CA GLY A 2 -2.94 -3.53 23.65
C GLY A 2 -3.64 -4.13 22.43
N LEU A 3 -3.61 -3.43 21.30
CA LEU A 3 -4.05 -3.94 20.00
C LEU A 3 -3.12 -5.09 19.58
N LEU A 4 -3.66 -6.30 19.52
CA LEU A 4 -3.01 -7.44 18.87
C LEU A 4 -3.13 -7.26 17.35
N ILE A 5 -2.09 -6.71 16.73
CA ILE A 5 -1.93 -6.66 15.28
C ILE A 5 -1.78 -8.11 14.78
N SER A 6 -2.62 -8.54 13.84
CA SER A 6 -2.55 -9.88 13.26
C SER A 6 -1.19 -10.07 12.56
N SER A 7 -0.61 -11.26 12.66
CA SER A 7 0.76 -11.57 12.18
C SER A 7 0.99 -11.28 10.69
N ASN A 8 -0.07 -11.27 9.86
CA ASN A 8 0.03 -11.00 8.42
C ASN A 8 -0.05 -9.50 8.08
N ALA A 9 -0.85 -8.72 8.81
CA ALA A 9 -0.84 -7.25 8.68
C ALA A 9 0.50 -6.69 9.19
N GLN A 10 1.03 -7.27 10.27
CA GLN A 10 2.36 -6.94 10.77
C GLN A 10 3.46 -7.34 9.77
N ALA A 11 3.37 -8.50 9.11
CA ALA A 11 4.35 -8.93 8.11
C ALA A 11 4.36 -8.02 6.87
N ASN A 12 3.19 -7.66 6.34
CA ASN A 12 3.08 -6.74 5.19
C ASN A 12 3.47 -5.30 5.55
N TYR A 13 3.12 -4.84 6.75
CA TYR A 13 3.61 -3.58 7.30
C TYR A 13 5.14 -3.60 7.43
N ASN A 14 5.72 -4.69 7.95
CA ASN A 14 7.17 -4.82 8.11
C ASN A 14 7.89 -4.85 6.76
N LEU A 15 7.32 -5.48 5.73
CA LEU A 15 7.87 -5.49 4.37
C LEU A 15 7.80 -4.11 3.72
N ALA A 16 6.63 -3.46 3.74
CA ALA A 16 6.45 -2.11 3.19
C ALA A 16 7.32 -1.08 3.92
N LYS A 17 7.43 -1.20 5.24
CA LYS A 17 8.33 -0.38 6.06
C LYS A 17 9.80 -0.65 5.74
N SER A 18 10.21 -1.92 5.59
CA SER A 18 11.58 -2.26 5.20
C SER A 18 11.95 -1.68 3.84
N SER A 19 11.04 -1.70 2.86
CA SER A 19 11.28 -1.07 1.55
C SER A 19 11.35 0.45 1.63
N LEU A 20 10.55 1.09 2.49
CA LEU A 20 10.63 2.53 2.72
C LEU A 20 11.89 2.93 3.49
N ASP A 21 12.34 2.14 4.46
CA ASP A 21 13.62 2.32 5.15
C ASP A 21 14.81 2.21 4.17
N GLU A 22 14.71 1.31 3.18
CA GLU A 22 15.68 1.18 2.09
C GLU A 22 15.69 2.40 1.16
N ILE A 23 14.51 2.89 0.76
CA ILE A 23 14.37 4.12 -0.05
C ILE A 23 14.88 5.35 0.72
N HIS A 24 14.61 5.45 2.02
CA HIS A 24 15.13 6.50 2.89
C HIS A 24 16.66 6.47 2.94
N ARG A 25 17.23 5.27 3.10
CA ARG A 25 18.69 5.07 3.08
C ARG A 25 19.28 5.48 1.74
N ASP A 26 18.66 5.11 0.62
CA ASP A 26 19.10 5.49 -0.72
C ASP A 26 18.99 7.00 -0.95
N ALA A 27 17.91 7.63 -0.50
CA ALA A 27 17.76 9.08 -0.52
C ALA A 27 18.91 9.76 0.24
N GLN A 28 19.25 9.26 1.43
CA GLN A 28 20.34 9.79 2.24
C GLN A 28 21.71 9.60 1.59
N ILE A 29 21.94 8.47 0.91
CA ILE A 29 23.17 8.22 0.14
C ILE A 29 23.29 9.25 -0.99
N GLU A 30 22.22 9.48 -1.75
CA GLU A 30 22.19 10.46 -2.84
C GLU A 30 22.39 11.89 -2.32
N LEU A 31 21.80 12.25 -1.19
CA LEU A 31 22.04 13.53 -0.53
C LEU A 31 23.51 13.69 -0.11
N ASN A 32 24.12 12.65 0.46
CA ASN A 32 25.53 12.66 0.86
C ASN A 32 26.46 12.86 -0.34
N LYS A 33 26.20 12.18 -1.46
CA LYS A 33 26.92 12.39 -2.73
C LYS A 33 26.76 13.82 -3.23
N ALA A 34 25.54 14.37 -3.18
CA ALA A 34 25.28 15.75 -3.58
C ALA A 34 26.08 16.76 -2.74
N ILE A 35 26.14 16.55 -1.42
CA ILE A 35 26.90 17.38 -0.47
C ILE A 35 28.41 17.25 -0.73
N GLU A 36 28.92 16.04 -0.97
CA GLU A 36 30.34 15.82 -1.24
C GLU A 36 30.81 16.50 -2.53
N SER A 37 30.06 16.35 -3.62
CA SER A 37 30.33 17.06 -4.88
C SER A 37 30.22 18.58 -4.71
N GLY A 38 29.24 19.05 -3.93
CA GLY A 38 29.12 20.47 -3.58
C GLY A 38 30.33 20.98 -2.78
N LYS A 39 30.87 20.18 -1.86
CA LYS A 39 32.10 20.52 -1.10
C LYS A 39 33.32 20.64 -1.99
N LYS A 40 33.44 19.78 -3.03
CA LYS A 40 34.52 19.85 -4.03
C LYS A 40 34.45 21.13 -4.86
N ALA A 41 33.24 21.56 -5.24
CA ALA A 41 33.02 22.79 -6.02
C ALA A 41 33.16 24.10 -5.21
N ARG A 42 32.88 24.10 -3.90
CA ARG A 42 32.81 25.32 -3.04
C ARG A 42 34.06 26.22 -3.08
N PRO A 43 35.31 25.70 -2.96
CA PRO A 43 36.50 26.54 -3.01
C PRO A 43 36.66 27.28 -4.34
N ASN A 44 36.28 26.65 -5.45
CA ASN A 44 36.32 27.25 -6.78
C ASN A 44 35.16 28.22 -6.99
N LEU A 45 33.96 27.90 -6.50
CA LEU A 45 32.81 28.81 -6.50
C LEU A 45 33.12 30.12 -5.78
N ALA A 46 33.79 30.07 -4.62
CA ALA A 46 34.16 31.27 -3.87
C ALA A 46 35.04 32.24 -4.68
N LYS A 47 35.94 31.69 -5.50
CA LYS A 47 36.79 32.47 -6.43
C LYS A 47 36.02 32.99 -7.64
N LEU A 48 34.97 32.27 -8.07
CA LEU A 48 34.10 32.65 -9.18
C LEU A 48 33.03 33.68 -8.78
N THR A 49 32.74 33.84 -7.48
CA THR A 49 31.73 34.77 -6.95
C THR A 49 31.78 36.18 -7.55
N PRO A 50 32.95 36.85 -7.68
CA PRO A 50 33.04 38.19 -8.27
C PRO A 50 32.63 38.24 -9.75
N PHE A 51 32.64 37.10 -10.43
CA PHE A 51 32.37 36.98 -11.87
C PHE A 51 30.97 36.42 -12.17
N LEU A 52 30.19 36.06 -11.14
CA LEU A 52 28.83 35.53 -11.28
C LEU A 52 27.93 36.40 -12.17
N PRO A 53 27.94 37.75 -12.09
CA PRO A 53 27.11 38.58 -12.97
C PRO A 53 27.41 38.36 -14.47
N TYR A 54 28.68 38.12 -14.80
CA TYR A 54 29.13 37.88 -16.18
C TYR A 54 28.87 36.44 -16.63
N ILE A 55 29.00 35.47 -15.73
CA ILE A 55 28.73 34.05 -16.00
C ILE A 55 27.24 33.79 -16.19
N LEU A 56 26.40 34.45 -15.40
CA LEU A 56 24.95 34.26 -15.39
C LEU A 56 24.20 35.12 -16.42
N ASN A 57 24.85 36.17 -16.97
CA ASN A 57 24.38 37.08 -18.03
C ASN A 57 22.88 36.98 -18.39
N GLY A 58 22.06 37.87 -17.81
CA GLY A 58 20.63 37.96 -18.10
C GLY A 58 19.73 37.05 -17.25
N VAL A 59 20.29 36.21 -16.38
CA VAL A 59 19.51 35.48 -15.36
C VAL A 59 19.10 36.45 -14.25
N LYS A 60 17.81 36.74 -14.17
CA LYS A 60 17.21 37.45 -13.03
C LYS A 60 16.93 36.46 -11.90
N ASP A 61 17.00 36.96 -10.67
CA ASP A 61 16.56 36.24 -9.46
C ASP A 61 17.30 34.92 -9.19
N PHE A 62 18.58 34.82 -9.58
CA PHE A 62 19.41 33.63 -9.33
C PHE A 62 19.38 33.17 -7.86
N ASN A 63 19.37 34.12 -6.91
CA ASN A 63 19.34 33.83 -5.48
C ASN A 63 17.98 33.31 -4.98
N SER A 64 16.89 33.46 -5.75
CA SER A 64 15.57 32.92 -5.40
C SER A 64 15.38 31.48 -5.90
N LEU A 65 16.29 30.97 -6.73
CA LEU A 65 16.28 29.59 -7.20
C LEU A 65 16.64 28.63 -6.06
N SER A 66 16.13 27.40 -6.12
CA SER A 66 16.57 26.35 -5.21
C SER A 66 18.07 26.03 -5.43
N GLN A 67 18.73 25.47 -4.42
CA GLN A 67 20.14 25.11 -4.52
C GLN A 67 20.43 24.16 -5.70
N GLN A 68 19.51 23.24 -5.99
CA GLN A 68 19.59 22.32 -7.12
C GLN A 68 19.59 23.07 -8.48
N GLU A 69 18.71 24.06 -8.62
CA GLU A 69 18.57 24.87 -9.84
C GLU A 69 19.76 25.81 -10.01
N GLN A 70 20.24 26.40 -8.92
CA GLN A 70 21.46 27.20 -8.91
C GLN A 70 22.66 26.39 -9.41
N PHE A 71 22.85 25.17 -8.89
CA PHE A 71 23.94 24.28 -9.31
C PHE A 71 23.80 23.79 -10.74
N SER A 72 22.59 23.48 -11.20
CA SER A 72 22.34 23.09 -12.60
C SER A 72 22.70 24.24 -13.56
N LEU A 73 22.21 25.44 -13.27
CA LEU A 73 22.40 26.61 -14.12
C LEU A 73 23.86 27.04 -14.17
N LEU A 74 24.53 27.13 -13.01
CA LEU A 74 25.96 27.45 -12.93
C LEU A 74 26.82 26.39 -13.62
N GLY A 75 26.56 25.10 -13.35
CA GLY A 75 27.29 24.01 -13.96
C GLY A 75 27.20 24.03 -15.48
N ASN A 76 26.00 24.22 -16.04
CA ASN A 76 25.79 24.32 -17.48
C ASN A 76 26.46 25.55 -18.11
N ARG A 77 26.43 26.71 -17.44
CA ARG A 77 27.12 27.92 -17.90
C ARG A 77 28.63 27.75 -17.89
N LEU A 78 29.20 27.19 -16.83
CA LEU A 78 30.64 26.93 -16.73
C LEU A 78 31.10 25.87 -17.73
N LEU A 79 30.30 24.83 -17.97
CA LEU A 79 30.59 23.82 -18.99
C LEU A 79 30.57 24.43 -20.40
N MET A 80 29.59 25.30 -20.69
CA MET A 80 29.52 26.04 -21.95
C MET A 80 30.75 26.93 -22.15
N ILE A 81 31.19 27.65 -21.11
CA ILE A 81 32.40 28.49 -21.16
C ILE A 81 33.65 27.61 -21.38
N SER A 82 33.76 26.48 -20.68
CA SER A 82 34.88 25.54 -20.80
C SER A 82 35.05 25.00 -22.22
N ASN A 83 33.93 24.72 -22.90
CA ASN A 83 33.90 24.09 -24.22
C ASN A 83 33.77 25.08 -25.38
N SER A 84 33.59 26.37 -25.12
CA SER A 84 33.35 27.38 -26.16
C SER A 84 34.63 27.75 -26.91
N SER A 85 34.52 27.94 -28.23
CA SER A 85 35.57 28.51 -29.08
C SER A 85 35.42 30.03 -29.28
N ASP A 86 34.42 30.69 -28.65
CA ASP A 86 34.24 32.15 -28.75
C ASP A 86 35.45 32.86 -28.08
N PRO A 87 36.17 33.76 -28.79
CA PRO A 87 37.33 34.48 -28.26
C PRO A 87 37.04 35.23 -26.96
N ARG A 88 35.81 35.73 -26.78
CA ARG A 88 35.39 36.42 -25.55
C ARG A 88 35.32 35.48 -24.36
N LEU A 89 34.84 34.25 -24.58
CA LEU A 89 34.73 33.21 -23.55
C LEU A 89 36.08 32.53 -23.27
N GLN A 90 36.97 32.48 -24.27
CA GLN A 90 38.37 32.06 -24.08
C GLN A 90 39.13 33.01 -23.14
N GLY A 91 38.88 34.32 -23.23
CA GLY A 91 39.42 35.30 -22.27
C GLY A 91 39.00 35.01 -20.83
N PHE A 92 37.73 34.65 -20.61
CA PHE A 92 37.25 34.21 -19.29
C PHE A 92 37.92 32.91 -18.83
N LYS A 93 38.09 31.94 -19.72
CA LYS A 93 38.78 30.68 -19.42
C LYS A 93 40.22 30.91 -18.96
N SER A 94 40.97 31.76 -19.65
CA SER A 94 42.33 32.13 -19.26
C SER A 94 42.38 32.88 -17.91
N LEU A 95 41.40 33.73 -17.64
CA LEU A 95 41.27 34.45 -16.37
C LEU A 95 40.96 33.53 -15.18
N PHE A 96 40.20 32.45 -15.39
CA PHE A 96 39.95 31.45 -14.34
C PHE A 96 41.14 30.51 -14.14
N GLN A 97 41.85 30.17 -15.22
CA GLN A 97 43.10 29.40 -15.12
C GLN A 97 44.17 30.15 -14.30
N SER A 98 44.30 31.47 -14.45
CA SER A 98 45.24 32.28 -13.65
C SER A 98 44.88 32.31 -12.16
N GLN A 99 43.59 32.14 -11.81
CA GLN A 99 43.11 31.99 -10.43
C GLN A 99 43.20 30.55 -9.90
N LYS A 100 43.84 29.65 -10.67
CA LYS A 100 43.93 28.21 -10.39
C LYS A 100 42.55 27.60 -10.17
N VAL A 101 41.60 27.91 -11.06
CA VAL A 101 40.26 27.33 -11.09
C VAL A 101 40.11 26.50 -12.36
N ASP A 102 39.88 25.20 -12.20
CA ASP A 102 39.44 24.34 -13.31
C ASP A 102 37.92 24.47 -13.46
N ILE A 103 37.50 25.27 -14.43
CA ILE A 103 36.08 25.51 -14.71
C ILE A 103 35.37 24.27 -15.26
N GLY A 104 36.07 23.35 -15.93
CA GLY A 104 35.49 22.14 -16.49
C GLY A 104 35.20 21.11 -15.41
N GLU A 105 36.12 20.94 -14.46
CA GLU A 105 35.94 20.09 -13.28
C GLU A 105 34.87 20.67 -12.34
N THR A 106 34.94 21.98 -12.07
CA THR A 106 33.94 22.68 -11.24
C THR A 106 32.53 22.58 -11.85
N ALA A 107 32.40 22.68 -13.17
CA ALA A 107 31.13 22.50 -13.86
C ALA A 107 30.56 21.09 -13.69
N LYS A 108 31.40 20.06 -13.81
CA LYS A 108 30.99 18.65 -13.62
C LYS A 108 30.53 18.40 -12.19
N ASP A 109 31.28 18.86 -11.20
CA ASP A 109 30.91 18.69 -9.78
C ASP A 109 29.56 19.35 -9.44
N LEU A 110 29.28 20.51 -10.01
CA LEU A 110 28.00 21.21 -9.87
C LEU A 110 26.83 20.45 -10.52
N ILE A 111 27.03 19.92 -11.74
CA ILE A 111 26.02 19.13 -12.44
C ILE A 111 25.74 17.80 -11.71
N ILE A 112 26.79 17.14 -11.22
CA ILE A 112 26.71 15.91 -10.41
C ILE A 112 25.94 16.21 -9.12
N SER A 113 26.30 17.28 -8.41
CA SER A 113 25.59 17.70 -7.19
C SER A 113 24.10 17.97 -7.46
N SER A 114 23.77 18.71 -8.53
CA SER A 114 22.39 18.98 -8.93
C SER A 114 21.61 17.70 -9.29
N THR A 115 22.24 16.76 -9.97
CA THR A 115 21.64 15.48 -10.36
C THR A 115 21.31 14.64 -9.13
N HIS A 116 22.23 14.55 -8.17
CA HIS A 116 22.03 13.84 -6.91
C HIS A 116 20.97 14.52 -6.02
N TYR A 117 20.93 15.85 -5.96
CA TYR A 117 19.85 16.59 -5.29
C TYR A 117 18.47 16.30 -5.91
N LYS A 118 18.39 16.26 -7.25
CA LYS A 118 17.15 15.94 -7.96
C LYS A 118 16.68 14.52 -7.68
N LEU A 119 17.61 13.57 -7.57
CA LEU A 119 17.29 12.18 -7.25
C LEU A 119 16.87 12.04 -5.78
N PHE A 120 17.57 12.69 -4.86
CA PHE A 120 17.16 12.80 -3.46
C PHE A 120 15.74 13.35 -3.33
N GLU A 121 15.42 14.48 -3.97
CA GLU A 121 14.06 15.06 -3.89
C GLU A 121 12.98 14.15 -4.48
N LYS A 122 13.30 13.38 -5.52
CA LYS A 122 12.38 12.36 -6.05
C LYS A 122 12.16 11.22 -5.06
N LEU A 123 13.22 10.72 -4.43
CA LEU A 123 13.15 9.64 -3.45
C LEU A 123 12.44 10.11 -2.17
N ARG A 124 12.74 11.33 -1.68
CA ARG A 124 12.08 11.96 -0.54
C ARG A 124 10.59 12.17 -0.81
N LYS A 125 10.21 12.69 -1.98
CA LYS A 125 8.79 12.82 -2.35
C LYS A 125 8.11 11.46 -2.50
N PHE A 126 8.81 10.46 -3.03
CA PHE A 126 8.30 9.11 -3.10
C PHE A 126 8.06 8.56 -1.68
N GLU A 127 9.02 8.70 -0.77
CA GLU A 127 8.89 8.33 0.64
C GLU A 127 7.71 9.07 1.29
N GLU A 128 7.64 10.40 1.21
CA GLU A 128 6.59 11.22 1.82
C GLU A 128 5.19 10.85 1.32
N ASN A 129 5.04 10.62 0.01
CA ASN A 129 3.77 10.20 -0.56
C ASN A 129 3.37 8.80 -0.07
N ASN A 130 4.32 7.88 0.06
CA ASN A 130 4.07 6.49 0.46
C ASN A 130 4.04 6.26 1.99
N MET A 131 4.53 7.22 2.79
CA MET A 131 4.37 7.22 4.25
C MET A 131 2.90 7.40 4.66
N SER A 132 2.11 8.13 3.87
CA SER A 132 0.66 8.21 4.05
C SER A 132 -0.04 6.87 3.78
N TYR A 133 0.48 6.07 2.83
CA TYR A 133 0.02 4.71 2.55
C TYR A 133 0.39 3.73 3.66
N LEU A 134 1.56 3.87 4.31
CA LEU A 134 1.88 3.08 5.51
C LEU A 134 0.91 3.37 6.66
N SER A 135 0.55 4.64 6.84
CA SER A 135 -0.48 5.05 7.80
C SER A 135 -1.84 4.43 7.47
N ASP A 136 -2.21 4.35 6.18
CA ASP A 136 -3.45 3.69 5.74
C ASP A 136 -3.40 2.15 5.80
N ILE A 137 -2.23 1.53 5.68
CA ILE A 137 -2.04 0.10 5.98
C ILE A 137 -2.14 -0.15 7.50
N GLN A 138 -1.66 0.81 8.30
CA GLN A 138 -1.69 0.77 9.76
C GLN A 138 -3.07 1.16 10.35
N HIS A 139 -3.87 1.96 9.63
CA HIS A 139 -5.09 2.60 10.15
C HIS A 139 -6.29 2.69 9.19
N GLY A 140 -6.20 2.21 7.95
CA GLY A 140 -7.27 2.30 6.93
C GLY A 140 -8.03 0.97 6.69
N PRO A 141 -9.22 1.03 6.05
CA PRO A 141 -10.05 -0.15 5.76
C PRO A 141 -9.44 -0.93 4.59
N ASN A 142 -8.45 -1.73 4.95
CA ASN A 142 -7.68 -2.65 4.12
C ASN A 142 -8.52 -3.82 3.61
N LEU A 143 -7.88 -4.73 2.86
CA LEU A 143 -8.22 -6.17 2.83
C LEU A 143 -8.65 -6.74 4.20
N ILE A 144 -8.24 -6.10 5.31
CA ILE A 144 -8.68 -6.37 6.68
C ILE A 144 -10.18 -6.18 6.86
N ALA A 145 -10.87 -5.25 6.20
CA ALA A 145 -12.32 -5.09 6.32
C ALA A 145 -13.06 -6.28 5.69
N SER A 146 -12.64 -6.73 4.50
CA SER A 146 -13.18 -7.96 3.89
C SER A 146 -12.79 -9.20 4.68
N GLN A 147 -11.53 -9.30 5.12
CA GLN A 147 -11.06 -10.41 5.97
C GLN A 147 -11.70 -10.42 7.36
N TYR A 148 -12.06 -9.26 7.91
CA TYR A 148 -12.73 -9.12 9.20
C TYR A 148 -14.21 -9.47 9.07
N ALA A 149 -14.88 -9.00 8.02
CA ALA A 149 -16.23 -9.42 7.70
C ALA A 149 -16.28 -10.94 7.42
N GLU A 150 -15.34 -11.47 6.65
CA GLU A 150 -15.16 -12.90 6.42
C GLU A 150 -14.89 -13.64 7.75
N LEU A 151 -14.01 -13.16 8.62
CA LEU A 151 -13.74 -13.74 9.94
C LEU A 151 -15.01 -13.78 10.82
N GLN A 152 -15.70 -12.65 10.97
CA GLN A 152 -16.94 -12.55 11.75
C GLN A 152 -18.01 -13.47 11.18
N PHE A 153 -18.12 -13.51 9.87
CA PHE A 153 -19.03 -14.39 9.17
C PHE A 153 -18.69 -15.87 9.40
N ASN A 154 -17.44 -16.28 9.18
CA ASN A 154 -17.00 -17.67 9.34
C ASN A 154 -17.19 -18.16 10.78
N LEU A 155 -16.89 -17.31 11.76
CA LEU A 155 -17.17 -17.57 13.17
C LEU A 155 -18.67 -17.69 13.46
N HIS A 156 -19.48 -16.81 12.88
CA HIS A 156 -20.93 -16.85 13.01
C HIS A 156 -21.51 -18.16 12.47
N MET A 157 -21.06 -18.57 11.28
CA MET A 157 -21.49 -19.83 10.67
C MET A 157 -21.06 -21.04 11.45
N LEU A 158 -19.81 -21.07 11.90
CA LEU A 158 -19.31 -22.18 12.69
C LEU A 158 -20.14 -22.35 13.97
N ASN A 159 -20.53 -21.24 14.61
CA ASN A 159 -21.43 -21.26 15.76
C ASN A 159 -22.85 -21.74 15.42
N LYS A 160 -23.41 -21.35 14.27
CA LYS A 160 -24.73 -21.82 13.80
C LYS A 160 -24.70 -23.31 13.47
N MET A 161 -23.72 -23.76 12.69
CA MET A 161 -23.50 -25.16 12.32
C MET A 161 -23.30 -26.06 13.55
N ASN A 162 -22.63 -25.57 14.59
CA ASN A 162 -22.50 -26.34 15.82
C ASN A 162 -23.84 -26.55 16.55
N LYS A 163 -24.87 -25.72 16.30
CA LYS A 163 -26.19 -25.81 16.95
C LYS A 163 -27.17 -26.74 16.22
N PHE A 164 -27.05 -26.92 14.91
CA PHE A 164 -28.02 -27.73 14.14
C PHE A 164 -27.77 -29.23 14.32
N GLN A 165 -28.82 -30.01 14.62
CA GLN A 165 -28.74 -31.47 14.68
C GLN A 165 -28.91 -32.13 13.31
N SER A 166 -29.44 -31.42 12.31
CA SER A 166 -29.47 -31.76 10.87
C SER A 166 -30.43 -30.78 10.19
N GLY A 167 -30.22 -30.49 8.91
CA GLY A 167 -31.15 -29.70 8.10
C GLY A 167 -30.51 -28.55 7.32
N ALA A 168 -31.37 -27.81 6.61
CA ALA A 168 -30.99 -26.61 5.88
C ALA A 168 -30.88 -25.41 6.82
N TYR A 169 -29.94 -24.52 6.55
CA TYR A 169 -29.82 -23.23 7.21
C TYR A 169 -29.72 -22.12 6.17
N ALA A 170 -30.30 -20.97 6.49
CA ALA A 170 -30.09 -19.73 5.78
C ALA A 170 -29.84 -18.60 6.78
N ASP A 171 -28.89 -17.72 6.49
CA ASP A 171 -28.60 -16.58 7.34
C ASP A 171 -28.27 -15.35 6.49
N LEU A 172 -28.86 -14.21 6.86
CA LEU A 172 -28.60 -12.91 6.23
C LEU A 172 -28.01 -12.00 7.30
N VAL A 173 -26.75 -11.61 7.10
CA VAL A 173 -26.05 -10.69 7.98
C VAL A 173 -25.83 -9.40 7.22
N ASN A 174 -26.30 -8.28 7.77
CA ASN A 174 -26.01 -6.96 7.23
C ASN A 174 -25.12 -6.21 8.23
N THR A 175 -23.90 -5.88 7.81
CA THR A 175 -22.97 -5.10 8.62
C THR A 175 -22.72 -3.76 7.95
N SER A 176 -22.92 -2.67 8.70
CA SER A 176 -22.52 -1.33 8.28
C SER A 176 -21.50 -0.78 9.26
N LEU A 177 -20.32 -0.42 8.76
CA LEU A 177 -19.28 0.25 9.54
C LEU A 177 -19.18 1.69 9.05
N TYR A 178 -19.30 2.63 9.98
CA TYR A 178 -19.16 4.06 9.72
C TYR A 178 -17.92 4.56 10.46
N GLU A 179 -16.90 4.93 9.70
CA GLU A 179 -15.83 5.80 10.20
C GLU A 179 -15.93 7.16 9.53
N LYS A 180 -15.34 8.18 10.17
CA LYS A 180 -15.52 9.62 9.87
C LYS A 180 -15.30 10.01 8.40
N GLU A 181 -14.72 9.12 7.58
CA GLU A 181 -14.37 9.31 6.17
C GLU A 181 -14.65 8.09 5.26
N VAL A 182 -15.24 7.01 5.79
CA VAL A 182 -15.45 5.75 5.06
C VAL A 182 -16.83 5.18 5.37
N ASN A 183 -17.60 4.90 4.32
CA ASN A 183 -18.85 4.16 4.41
C ASN A 183 -18.65 2.76 3.84
N VAL A 184 -18.91 1.74 4.66
CA VAL A 184 -18.83 0.32 4.29
C VAL A 184 -20.21 -0.32 4.43
N LYS A 185 -20.71 -0.93 3.35
CA LYS A 185 -21.96 -1.71 3.35
C LYS A 185 -21.66 -3.13 2.91
N MET A 186 -21.95 -4.11 3.77
CA MET A 186 -21.64 -5.51 3.53
C MET A 186 -22.83 -6.43 3.83
N PRO A 187 -23.85 -6.51 2.94
CA PRO A 187 -24.83 -7.58 2.98
C PRO A 187 -24.18 -8.94 2.66
N TYR A 188 -24.52 -9.95 3.45
CA TYR A 188 -23.98 -11.30 3.34
C TYR A 188 -25.10 -12.34 3.53
N LEU A 189 -25.27 -13.24 2.56
CA LEU A 189 -26.25 -14.33 2.59
C LEU A 189 -25.55 -15.68 2.52
N VAL A 190 -25.94 -16.60 3.38
CA VAL A 190 -25.53 -18.01 3.27
C VAL A 190 -26.69 -18.94 3.31
N VAL A 191 -26.57 -19.97 2.48
CA VAL A 191 -27.47 -21.10 2.48
C VAL A 191 -26.64 -22.37 2.49
N GLY A 192 -27.03 -23.33 3.32
CA GLY A 192 -26.34 -24.60 3.35
C GLY A 192 -27.19 -25.70 3.95
N TYR A 193 -26.62 -26.90 3.94
CA TYR A 193 -27.21 -28.09 4.52
C TYR A 193 -26.19 -28.80 5.39
N GLN A 194 -26.65 -29.34 6.51
CA GLN A 194 -25.83 -30.11 7.43
C GLN A 194 -26.50 -31.45 7.74
N TYR A 195 -25.69 -32.49 7.76
CA TYR A 195 -26.07 -33.85 8.10
C TYR A 195 -25.35 -34.29 9.37
N GLN A 196 -26.08 -34.96 10.25
CA GLN A 196 -25.55 -35.50 11.50
C GLN A 196 -25.35 -37.00 11.36
N ILE A 197 -24.15 -37.45 11.71
CA ILE A 197 -23.74 -38.85 11.68
C ILE A 197 -23.59 -39.31 13.13
N GLY A 198 -24.52 -40.15 13.57
CA GLY A 198 -24.62 -40.56 14.97
C GLY A 198 -24.86 -39.37 15.89
N ASN A 199 -24.37 -39.43 17.13
CA ASN A 199 -24.59 -38.35 18.12
C ASN A 199 -23.47 -37.30 18.15
N ASN A 200 -22.34 -37.59 17.51
CA ASN A 200 -21.10 -36.86 17.77
C ASN A 200 -20.56 -36.11 16.56
N MET A 201 -20.89 -36.50 15.33
CA MET A 201 -20.30 -35.89 14.13
C MET A 201 -21.34 -35.16 13.29
N LYS A 202 -20.98 -33.99 12.77
CA LYS A 202 -21.77 -33.25 11.78
C LYS A 202 -20.91 -32.90 10.60
N LEU A 203 -21.43 -33.09 9.40
CA LEU A 203 -20.80 -32.71 8.14
C LEU A 203 -21.78 -31.86 7.34
N GLY A 204 -21.32 -30.84 6.63
CA GLY A 204 -22.21 -30.01 5.83
C GLY A 204 -21.49 -29.26 4.72
N THR A 205 -22.30 -28.70 3.82
CA THR A 205 -21.85 -27.83 2.73
C THR A 205 -22.65 -26.54 2.75
N PHE A 206 -22.09 -25.48 2.20
CA PHE A 206 -22.77 -24.20 2.02
C PHE A 206 -22.30 -23.47 0.77
N ALA A 207 -23.15 -22.54 0.36
CA ALA A 207 -22.79 -21.47 -0.55
C ALA A 207 -23.01 -20.12 0.15
N ASN A 208 -22.12 -19.17 -0.12
CA ASN A 208 -22.21 -17.82 0.38
C ASN A 208 -22.18 -16.80 -0.74
N PHE A 209 -22.94 -15.72 -0.55
CA PHE A 209 -23.01 -14.57 -1.42
C PHE A 209 -22.77 -13.32 -0.59
N ALA A 210 -21.86 -12.47 -1.03
CA ALA A 210 -21.54 -11.21 -0.36
C ALA A 210 -21.41 -10.10 -1.39
N VAL A 211 -21.90 -8.92 -1.03
CA VAL A 211 -21.61 -7.69 -1.76
C VAL A 211 -21.00 -6.73 -0.76
N ASP A 212 -19.87 -6.15 -1.10
CA ASP A 212 -19.18 -5.14 -0.32
C ASP A 212 -19.03 -3.89 -1.17
N SER A 213 -19.36 -2.73 -0.59
CA SER A 213 -19.14 -1.44 -1.21
C SER A 213 -18.48 -0.51 -0.20
N ILE A 214 -17.31 -0.01 -0.59
CA ILE A 214 -16.48 0.90 0.19
C ILE A 214 -16.36 2.21 -0.58
N SER A 215 -16.77 3.31 0.05
CA SER A 215 -16.58 4.66 -0.48
C SER A 215 -15.76 5.50 0.50
N ARG A 216 -14.65 6.09 0.03
CA ARG A 216 -13.77 6.96 0.83
C ARG A 216 -13.73 8.36 0.25
N ASN A 217 -14.25 9.33 1.01
CA ASN A 217 -14.15 10.79 0.80
C ASN A 217 -14.01 11.24 -0.67
N SER A 218 -14.86 10.75 -1.57
CA SER A 218 -14.91 11.15 -3.00
C SER A 218 -13.60 10.96 -3.82
N LYS A 219 -12.61 10.18 -3.35
CA LYS A 219 -11.35 9.93 -4.08
C LYS A 219 -11.31 8.59 -4.80
N TYR A 220 -11.92 7.55 -4.23
CA TYR A 220 -12.13 6.27 -4.90
C TYR A 220 -13.31 5.52 -4.29
N SER A 221 -13.90 4.63 -5.07
CA SER A 221 -14.84 3.61 -4.60
C SER A 221 -14.32 2.23 -4.97
N LYS A 222 -14.63 1.25 -4.12
CA LYS A 222 -14.41 -0.18 -4.36
C LYS A 222 -15.74 -0.88 -4.18
N ASP A 223 -16.13 -1.67 -5.17
CA ASP A 223 -17.22 -2.64 -5.05
C ASP A 223 -16.63 -4.05 -5.20
N ASP A 224 -17.10 -5.00 -4.40
CA ASP A 224 -16.69 -6.40 -4.43
C ASP A 224 -17.92 -7.30 -4.36
N GLU A 225 -18.12 -8.12 -5.38
CA GLU A 225 -19.12 -9.18 -5.38
C GLU A 225 -18.42 -10.52 -5.18
N ALA A 226 -18.77 -11.22 -4.10
CA ALA A 226 -18.15 -12.47 -3.71
C ALA A 226 -19.15 -13.62 -3.68
N ILE A 227 -18.78 -14.73 -4.31
CA ILE A 227 -19.53 -15.98 -4.28
C ILE A 227 -18.59 -17.09 -3.83
N GLY A 228 -18.97 -17.83 -2.80
CA GLY A 228 -18.17 -18.93 -2.28
C GLY A 228 -18.94 -20.21 -2.07
N ILE A 229 -18.18 -21.29 -1.98
CA ILE A 229 -18.65 -22.61 -1.61
C ILE A 229 -17.74 -23.20 -0.54
N GLY A 230 -18.35 -23.81 0.46
CA GLY A 230 -17.62 -24.31 1.60
C GLY A 230 -18.14 -25.61 2.17
N PHE A 231 -17.30 -26.20 3.01
CA PHE A 231 -17.55 -27.42 3.74
C PHE A 231 -17.36 -27.16 5.23
N ASN A 232 -18.15 -27.83 6.06
CA ASN A 232 -17.96 -27.84 7.49
C ASN A 232 -17.97 -29.27 8.04
N ALA A 233 -17.17 -29.49 9.07
CA ALA A 233 -17.19 -30.68 9.88
C ALA A 233 -17.09 -30.28 11.35
N SER A 234 -17.84 -30.96 12.22
CA SER A 234 -17.64 -30.85 13.66
C SER A 234 -17.74 -32.21 14.32
N TYR A 235 -16.99 -32.38 15.40
CA TYR A 235 -17.00 -33.57 16.21
C TYR A 235 -17.08 -33.19 17.69
N LYS A 236 -18.06 -33.76 18.39
CA LYS A 236 -18.28 -33.59 19.82
C LYS A 236 -17.83 -34.84 20.57
N TRP A 237 -16.96 -34.66 21.55
CA TRP A 237 -16.52 -35.70 22.48
C TRP A 237 -16.75 -35.22 23.90
N GLY A 238 -17.78 -35.77 24.55
CA GLY A 238 -18.22 -35.33 25.88
C GLY A 238 -18.63 -33.84 25.87
N ALA A 239 -17.96 -33.05 26.70
CA ALA A 239 -18.12 -31.60 26.75
C ALA A 239 -17.28 -30.84 25.70
N SER A 240 -16.32 -31.50 25.06
CA SER A 240 -15.44 -30.89 24.06
C SER A 240 -16.05 -30.93 22.67
N THR A 241 -15.81 -29.90 21.87
CA THR A 241 -16.16 -29.86 20.45
C THR A 241 -14.97 -29.37 19.65
N ILE A 242 -14.64 -30.06 18.57
CA ILE A 242 -13.75 -29.55 17.53
C ILE A 242 -14.55 -29.30 16.25
N ALA A 243 -14.23 -28.26 15.52
CA ALA A 243 -14.90 -27.91 14.29
C ALA A 243 -13.91 -27.36 13.27
N LEU A 244 -14.16 -27.68 12.01
CA LEU A 244 -13.41 -27.24 10.84
C LEU A 244 -14.40 -26.66 9.84
N LEU A 245 -14.09 -25.49 9.31
CA LEU A 245 -14.82 -24.86 8.22
C LEU A 245 -13.82 -24.45 7.15
N THR A 246 -14.11 -24.83 5.91
CA THR A 246 -13.32 -24.43 4.75
C THR A 246 -14.22 -23.75 3.75
N ASN A 247 -13.73 -22.71 3.10
CA ASN A 247 -14.45 -22.00 2.04
C ASN A 247 -13.46 -21.62 0.94
N ILE A 248 -13.94 -21.63 -0.30
CA ILE A 248 -13.26 -21.03 -1.44
C ILE A 248 -14.23 -20.02 -2.03
N ILE A 249 -13.75 -18.79 -2.23
CA ILE A 249 -14.55 -17.65 -2.62
C ILE A 249 -13.94 -17.04 -3.87
N ARG A 250 -14.77 -16.79 -4.87
CA ARG A 250 -14.42 -15.96 -6.01
C ARG A 250 -14.93 -14.55 -5.76
N HIS A 251 -14.06 -13.57 -5.96
CA HIS A 251 -14.35 -12.15 -5.86
C HIS A 251 -14.33 -11.52 -7.25
N ASN A 252 -15.25 -10.60 -7.48
CA ASN A 252 -15.31 -9.73 -8.63
C ASN A 252 -15.23 -8.30 -8.11
N GLN A 253 -14.01 -7.74 -8.11
CA GLN A 253 -13.74 -6.43 -7.56
C GLN A 253 -13.67 -5.37 -8.65
N SER A 254 -14.34 -4.25 -8.45
CA SER A 254 -14.19 -3.06 -9.27
C SER A 254 -13.71 -1.89 -8.43
N PHE A 255 -12.64 -1.25 -8.87
CA PHE A 255 -12.10 -0.03 -8.29
C PHE A 255 -12.36 1.12 -9.26
N THR A 256 -12.96 2.19 -8.76
CA THR A 256 -13.19 3.41 -9.53
C THR A 256 -12.47 4.57 -8.85
N ALA A 257 -11.54 5.21 -9.57
CA ALA A 257 -10.89 6.42 -9.09
C ALA A 257 -11.79 7.64 -9.37
N ASN A 258 -12.20 8.34 -8.32
CA ASN A 258 -12.95 9.59 -8.44
C ASN A 258 -11.93 10.73 -8.52
N GLN A 259 -11.55 11.12 -9.73
CA GLN A 259 -10.67 12.28 -9.91
C GLN A 259 -11.44 13.57 -9.65
N SER A 260 -10.88 14.44 -8.80
CA SER A 260 -11.32 15.83 -8.68
C SER A 260 -10.90 16.59 -9.92
N GLU A 261 -11.90 17.11 -10.64
CA GLU A 261 -11.87 18.24 -11.59
C GLU A 261 -10.82 18.19 -12.72
N ILE A 262 -11.27 18.52 -13.94
CA ILE A 262 -10.49 18.69 -15.19
C ILE A 262 -10.55 17.43 -16.10
N PHE A 263 -11.67 17.36 -16.85
CA PHE A 263 -11.87 16.61 -18.10
C PHE A 263 -11.58 15.11 -18.11
N THR A 264 -12.50 14.30 -17.61
CA THR A 264 -12.69 12.91 -18.09
C THR A 264 -14.17 12.53 -17.98
N VAL A 265 -14.79 12.16 -19.11
CA VAL A 265 -16.23 11.80 -19.20
C VAL A 265 -16.51 10.43 -18.54
N TYR A 266 -15.48 9.65 -18.25
CA TYR A 266 -15.56 8.37 -17.55
C TYR A 266 -14.41 8.26 -16.53
N PRO A 267 -14.70 8.01 -15.23
CA PRO A 267 -13.65 7.77 -14.25
C PRO A 267 -12.88 6.47 -14.59
N PRO A 268 -11.56 6.43 -14.34
CA PRO A 268 -10.78 5.22 -14.54
C PRO A 268 -11.31 4.09 -13.66
N THR A 269 -11.60 2.94 -14.27
CA THR A 269 -12.09 1.74 -13.59
C THR A 269 -11.15 0.57 -13.88
N ALA A 270 -10.73 -0.11 -12.83
CA ALA A 270 -10.01 -1.38 -12.91
C ALA A 270 -10.87 -2.49 -12.31
N ARG A 271 -10.95 -3.63 -13.00
CA ARG A 271 -11.67 -4.82 -12.55
C ARG A 271 -10.68 -5.95 -12.30
N TYR A 272 -10.86 -6.65 -11.18
CA TYR A 272 -10.01 -7.73 -10.73
C TYR A 272 -10.86 -8.97 -10.44
N HIS A 273 -10.37 -10.12 -10.88
CA HIS A 273 -10.87 -11.41 -10.42
C HIS A 273 -9.90 -11.98 -9.37
N LEU A 274 -10.39 -12.19 -8.16
CA LEU A 274 -9.59 -12.78 -7.09
C LEU A 274 -10.22 -14.08 -6.64
N TYR A 275 -9.38 -15.01 -6.21
CA TYR A 275 -9.80 -16.19 -5.47
C TYR A 275 -9.25 -16.07 -4.06
N SER A 276 -10.12 -16.18 -3.07
CA SER A 276 -9.71 -16.35 -1.69
C SER A 276 -10.17 -17.72 -1.19
N GLY A 277 -9.56 -18.15 -0.11
CA GLY A 277 -10.08 -19.26 0.64
C GLY A 277 -9.65 -19.20 2.08
N ASN A 278 -10.41 -19.85 2.93
CA ASN A 278 -10.15 -19.90 4.34
C ASN A 278 -10.25 -21.32 4.88
N VAL A 279 -9.52 -21.55 5.97
CA VAL A 279 -9.61 -22.74 6.80
C VAL A 279 -9.72 -22.24 8.24
N THR A 280 -10.88 -22.44 8.84
CA THR A 280 -11.16 -22.07 10.23
C THR A 280 -11.27 -23.33 11.08
N PHE A 281 -10.41 -23.44 12.08
CA PHE A 281 -10.45 -24.48 13.08
C PHE A 281 -10.92 -23.88 14.42
N LYS A 282 -11.81 -24.57 15.11
CA LYS A 282 -12.28 -24.19 16.44
C LYS A 282 -12.28 -25.39 17.37
N ALA A 283 -11.83 -25.20 18.60
CA ALA A 283 -11.90 -26.18 19.66
C ALA A 283 -12.48 -25.53 20.91
N ASP A 284 -13.60 -26.05 21.41
CA ASP A 284 -14.34 -25.50 22.54
C ASP A 284 -14.56 -26.58 23.62
N TYR A 285 -14.66 -26.17 24.88
CA TYR A 285 -15.03 -27.03 25.99
C TYR A 285 -16.23 -26.45 26.75
N ALA A 286 -17.36 -27.14 26.74
CA ALA A 286 -18.57 -26.69 27.44
C ALA A 286 -18.50 -27.04 28.93
N TYR A 287 -18.06 -26.08 29.75
CA TYR A 287 -18.07 -26.20 31.20
C TYR A 287 -19.38 -25.69 31.77
N GLN A 288 -20.19 -26.59 32.33
CA GLN A 288 -21.45 -26.20 32.96
C GLN A 288 -21.18 -25.77 34.41
N THR A 289 -21.29 -24.47 34.69
CA THR A 289 -21.03 -23.92 36.03
C THR A 289 -22.24 -24.10 36.94
N THR A 290 -23.46 -23.97 36.39
CA THR A 290 -24.73 -24.29 37.06
C THR A 290 -25.73 -24.85 36.05
N ALA A 291 -26.91 -25.27 36.51
CA ALA A 291 -27.99 -25.70 35.61
C ALA A 291 -28.41 -24.60 34.59
N ALA A 292 -28.22 -23.32 34.93
CA ALA A 292 -28.63 -22.18 34.11
C ALA A 292 -27.47 -21.44 33.42
N LEU A 293 -26.21 -21.73 33.78
CA LEU A 293 -25.04 -21.03 33.28
C LEU A 293 -24.01 -22.03 32.76
N SER A 294 -23.56 -21.82 31.53
CA SER A 294 -22.42 -22.53 30.95
C SER A 294 -21.35 -21.54 30.52
N LEU A 295 -20.10 -21.90 30.80
CA LEU A 295 -18.91 -21.24 30.32
C LEU A 295 -18.31 -22.13 29.22
N THR A 296 -18.06 -21.57 28.05
CA THR A 296 -17.48 -22.34 26.94
C THR A 296 -16.16 -21.70 26.53
N PRO A 297 -15.05 -21.95 27.26
CA PRO A 297 -13.73 -21.56 26.79
C PRO A 297 -13.44 -22.25 25.45
N GLY A 298 -12.82 -21.50 24.54
CA GLY A 298 -12.55 -21.97 23.19
C GLY A 298 -11.30 -21.34 22.58
N LEU A 299 -10.70 -22.08 21.67
CA LEU A 299 -9.58 -21.66 20.83
C LEU A 299 -10.08 -21.65 19.38
N THR A 300 -9.82 -20.56 18.66
CA THR A 300 -10.07 -20.48 17.21
C THR A 300 -8.77 -20.15 16.51
N TYR A 301 -8.47 -20.88 15.44
CA TYR A 301 -7.40 -20.58 14.50
C TYR A 301 -8.01 -20.44 13.10
N GLN A 302 -7.63 -19.39 12.37
CA GLN A 302 -8.05 -19.20 11.00
C GLN A 302 -6.85 -18.91 10.11
N TYR A 303 -6.76 -19.65 9.01
CA TYR A 303 -5.84 -19.40 7.92
C TYR A 303 -6.64 -18.87 6.74
N ASN A 304 -6.17 -17.78 6.14
CA ASN A 304 -6.76 -17.17 4.95
C ASN A 304 -5.69 -17.07 3.86
N TYR A 305 -6.06 -17.36 2.63
CA TYR A 305 -5.23 -17.09 1.46
C TYR A 305 -6.02 -16.27 0.44
N THR A 306 -5.30 -15.49 -0.36
CA THR A 306 -5.87 -14.73 -1.47
C THR A 306 -4.90 -14.79 -2.63
N GLN A 307 -5.41 -15.07 -3.82
CA GLN A 307 -4.67 -15.16 -5.06
C GLN A 307 -5.37 -14.31 -6.11
N GLY A 308 -4.65 -13.33 -6.67
CA GLY A 308 -5.19 -12.47 -7.73
C GLY A 308 -4.88 -13.01 -9.11
N LYS A 309 -5.84 -12.92 -10.04
CA LYS A 309 -5.61 -13.25 -11.44
C LYS A 309 -6.47 -12.35 -12.32
N GLU A 310 -5.78 -11.60 -13.18
CA GLU A 310 -6.32 -10.76 -14.26
C GLU A 310 -6.85 -9.39 -13.84
N VAL A 311 -6.42 -8.39 -14.62
CA VAL A 311 -6.77 -6.98 -14.50
C VAL A 311 -7.35 -6.56 -15.84
N GLU A 312 -8.61 -6.14 -15.85
CA GLU A 312 -9.21 -5.47 -16.99
C GLU A 312 -9.33 -3.98 -16.67
N THR A 313 -8.76 -3.14 -17.53
CA THR A 313 -8.76 -1.68 -17.35
C THR A 313 -9.50 -1.04 -18.52
N ASN A 314 -10.29 -0.01 -18.23
CA ASN A 314 -10.94 0.80 -19.28
C ASN A 314 -10.04 1.94 -19.79
N TYR A 315 -8.76 1.95 -19.39
CA TYR A 315 -7.79 2.99 -19.74
C TYR A 315 -6.48 2.37 -20.24
N LEU A 316 -6.24 2.45 -21.55
CA LEU A 316 -5.11 1.84 -22.28
C LEU A 316 -3.71 2.37 -21.87
N GLY A 317 -3.63 3.43 -21.07
CA GLY A 317 -2.37 4.02 -20.59
C GLY A 317 -2.14 3.90 -19.08
N ALA A 318 -3.01 3.19 -18.35
CA ALA A 318 -2.84 3.00 -16.91
C ALA A 318 -2.11 1.68 -16.68
N ASP A 319 -0.83 1.79 -16.37
CA ASP A 319 0.01 0.66 -16.00
C ASP A 319 -0.36 0.22 -14.57
N PHE A 320 -1.32 -0.69 -14.47
CA PHE A 320 -1.66 -1.39 -13.24
C PHE A 320 -0.86 -2.70 -13.09
N THR A 321 0.17 -2.88 -13.92
CA THR A 321 1.04 -4.05 -13.93
C THR A 321 2.43 -3.73 -13.40
N SER A 322 2.58 -3.75 -12.08
CA SER A 322 3.87 -4.05 -11.43
C SER A 322 3.62 -4.53 -9.99
N PRO A 323 4.38 -5.52 -9.48
CA PRO A 323 3.97 -6.50 -8.46
C PRO A 323 3.46 -5.96 -7.12
#